data_AF-A0A9W7MT42-F1
#
_entry.id   AF-A0A9W7MT42-F1
#
_cell.length_a   1.000
_cell.length_b   1.000
_cell.length_c   1.000
_cell.angle_alpha   90.00
_cell.angle_beta   90.00
_cell.angle_gamma   90.00
#
_symmetry.space_group_name_H-M   'P 1'
#
loop_
_entity.id
_entity.type
_entity.pdbx_description
1 polymer ?
#
loop_
_entity_poly.entity_id
_entity_poly.type
_entity_poly.pdbx_seq_one_letter_code
_entity_poly.pdbx_strand_id
1 'polypeptide(L)'
;MGKRKSRAKPETKKRMDKLDTVFSCPFCNHGTSVECRIDMKNLIGEASCRICQESFSTGITALTEAIDIYSEWIDECERVNHLDYDDEDQDEGFVPRKRVSTSEWD
;
A
#
# COMPACT_ATOMS: atom_id res chain seq x y z
N MET A 1 55.48 7.22 -19.00
CA MET A 1 54.13 7.12 -19.59
C MET A 1 53.45 5.87 -19.07
N GLY A 2 52.24 5.96 -18.53
CA GLY A 2 51.52 4.78 -18.00
C GLY A 2 50.10 5.13 -17.59
N LYS A 3 49.27 5.53 -18.56
CA LYS A 3 47.83 5.79 -18.37
C LYS A 3 47.14 4.51 -17.89
N ARG A 4 46.53 4.53 -16.70
CA ARG A 4 45.49 3.56 -16.33
C ARG A 4 44.24 4.32 -15.88
N LYS A 5 43.26 4.37 -16.78
CA LYS A 5 41.91 4.88 -16.54
C LYS A 5 41.23 3.93 -15.55
N SER A 6 41.00 4.36 -14.32
CA SER A 6 40.06 3.71 -13.41
C SER A 6 38.64 4.07 -13.85
N ARG A 7 38.02 3.19 -14.64
CA ARG A 7 36.58 3.27 -14.90
C ARG A 7 35.88 2.67 -13.67
N ALA A 8 35.54 3.53 -12.70
CA ALA A 8 34.67 3.16 -11.61
C ALA A 8 33.34 2.69 -12.20
N LYS A 9 33.03 1.40 -12.04
CA LYS A 9 31.75 0.83 -12.45
C LYS A 9 30.73 1.26 -11.38
N PRO A 10 29.61 1.92 -11.75
CA PRO A 10 28.62 2.36 -10.78
C PRO A 10 28.10 1.15 -10.01
N GLU A 11 28.05 1.32 -8.68
CA GLU A 11 27.71 0.28 -7.71
C GLU A 11 26.44 -0.45 -8.13
N THR A 12 26.57 -1.76 -8.29
CA THR A 12 25.42 -2.62 -8.55
C THR A 12 24.57 -2.59 -7.29
N LYS A 13 23.45 -1.84 -7.32
CA LYS A 13 22.49 -1.77 -6.21
C LYS A 13 22.21 -3.20 -5.76
N LYS A 14 22.52 -3.49 -4.49
CA LYS A 14 22.30 -4.79 -3.86
C LYS A 14 20.84 -5.17 -4.15
N ARG A 15 20.64 -6.24 -4.91
CA ARG A 15 19.32 -6.84 -5.10
C ARG A 15 18.96 -7.40 -3.73
N MET A 16 18.21 -6.63 -2.95
CA MET A 16 17.65 -7.12 -1.70
C MET A 16 16.83 -8.36 -2.02
N ASP A 17 17.12 -9.42 -1.26
CA ASP A 17 16.54 -10.74 -1.35
C ASP A 17 15.05 -10.69 -1.63
N LYS A 18 14.65 -11.40 -2.69
CA LYS A 18 13.25 -11.70 -2.94
C LYS A 18 12.83 -12.66 -1.84
N LEU A 19 12.27 -12.13 -0.75
CA LEU A 19 11.41 -12.94 0.10
C LEU A 19 10.30 -13.45 -0.81
N ASP A 20 10.16 -14.77 -0.89
CA ASP A 20 9.13 -15.46 -1.68
C ASP A 20 7.77 -15.26 -0.98
N THR A 21 7.31 -14.01 -0.94
CA THR A 21 5.99 -13.67 -0.46
C THR A 21 5.03 -13.89 -1.61
N VAL A 22 4.51 -15.11 -1.68
CA VAL A 22 3.54 -15.55 -2.68
C VAL A 22 2.24 -14.76 -2.47
N PHE A 23 2.12 -13.62 -3.16
CA PHE A 23 0.95 -12.75 -3.08
C PHE A 23 0.04 -12.89 -4.31
N SER A 24 -1.26 -12.79 -4.06
CA SER A 24 -2.30 -12.87 -5.09
C SER A 24 -2.58 -11.49 -5.70
N CYS A 25 -2.55 -11.36 -7.02
CA CYS A 25 -2.90 -10.08 -7.63
C CYS A 25 -4.43 -9.82 -7.54
N PRO A 26 -4.88 -8.64 -7.05
CA PRO A 26 -6.31 -8.33 -6.95
C PRO A 26 -7.02 -8.22 -8.31
N PHE A 27 -6.27 -7.98 -9.40
CA PHE A 27 -6.84 -7.82 -10.74
C PHE A 27 -6.97 -9.14 -11.50
N CYS A 28 -5.93 -9.97 -11.48
CA CYS A 28 -5.88 -11.21 -12.28
C CYS A 28 -6.03 -12.48 -11.45
N ASN A 29 -6.17 -12.37 -10.12
CA ASN A 29 -6.44 -13.46 -9.18
C ASN A 29 -5.48 -14.67 -9.27
N HIS A 30 -4.25 -14.43 -9.72
CA HIS A 30 -3.19 -15.43 -9.79
C HIS A 30 -2.29 -15.32 -8.56
N GLY A 31 -2.11 -16.44 -7.85
CA GLY A 31 -1.57 -16.48 -6.49
C GLY A 31 -0.08 -16.23 -6.33
N THR A 32 0.71 -16.10 -7.40
CA THR A 32 2.19 -15.99 -7.33
C THR A 32 2.73 -14.92 -8.28
N SER A 33 1.94 -13.88 -8.54
CA SER A 33 2.20 -12.98 -9.68
C SER A 33 2.76 -11.63 -9.27
N VAL A 34 2.63 -11.25 -8.01
CA VAL A 34 3.07 -9.95 -7.51
C VAL A 34 4.54 -9.99 -7.06
N GLU A 35 5.35 -9.08 -7.59
CA GLU A 35 6.71 -8.79 -7.15
C GLU A 35 6.75 -7.45 -6.43
N CYS A 36 7.24 -7.43 -5.19
CA CYS A 36 7.47 -6.21 -4.42
C CYS A 36 8.94 -5.78 -4.48
N ARG A 37 9.18 -4.48 -4.54
CA ARG A 37 10.50 -3.84 -4.55
C ARG A 37 10.52 -2.70 -3.56
N ILE A 38 11.60 -2.60 -2.79
CA ILE A 38 11.77 -1.60 -1.74
C ILE A 38 13.02 -0.77 -2.10
N ASP A 39 12.85 0.51 -2.44
CA ASP A 39 13.96 1.45 -2.62
C ASP A 39 14.06 2.41 -1.44
N MET A 40 14.84 2.01 -0.43
CA MET A 40 15.13 2.83 0.75
C MET A 40 15.82 4.16 0.42
N LYS A 41 16.42 4.33 -0.76
CA LYS A 41 17.09 5.59 -1.13
C LYS A 41 16.08 6.69 -1.43
N ASN A 42 14.96 6.31 -2.03
CA ASN A 42 13.88 7.23 -2.37
C ASN A 42 12.71 7.13 -1.39
N LEU A 43 12.78 6.18 -0.44
CA LEU A 43 11.67 5.83 0.45
C LEU A 43 10.40 5.47 -0.34
N ILE A 44 10.58 4.71 -1.43
CA ILE A 44 9.48 4.24 -2.28
C ILE A 44 9.46 2.71 -2.30
N GLY A 45 8.28 2.14 -2.08
CA GLY A 45 7.95 0.74 -2.27
C GLY A 45 7.11 0.59 -3.52
N GLU A 46 7.39 -0.42 -4.33
CA GLU A 46 6.70 -0.69 -5.59
C GLU A 46 6.24 -2.16 -5.62
N ALA A 47 4.95 -2.41 -5.80
CA ALA A 47 4.39 -3.72 -6.08
C ALA A 47 3.98 -3.81 -7.55
N SER A 48 4.32 -4.92 -8.21
CA SER A 48 4.06 -5.09 -9.64
C SER A 48 3.59 -6.51 -9.95
N CYS A 49 2.51 -6.65 -10.71
CA CYS A 49 2.03 -7.96 -11.15
C CYS A 49 2.69 -8.36 -12.47
N ARG A 50 3.34 -9.53 -12.53
CA ARG A 50 3.97 -10.05 -13.75
C ARG A 50 3.00 -10.53 -14.82
N ILE A 51 1.72 -10.72 -14.49
CA ILE A 51 0.70 -11.22 -15.42
C ILE A 51 -0.06 -10.05 -16.06
N CYS A 52 -0.76 -9.25 -15.25
CA CYS A 52 -1.53 -8.11 -15.77
C CYS A 52 -0.70 -6.83 -15.95
N GLN A 53 0.57 -6.82 -15.50
CA GLN A 53 1.49 -5.67 -15.59
C GLN A 53 1.04 -4.43 -14.82
N GLU A 54 0.05 -4.56 -13.93
CA GLU A 54 -0.34 -3.49 -13.02
C GLU A 54 0.76 -3.23 -11.99
N SER A 55 0.99 -1.96 -11.68
CA SER A 55 2.01 -1.51 -10.73
C SER A 55 1.45 -0.49 -9.76
N PHE A 56 1.77 -0.65 -8.49
CA PHE A 56 1.43 0.26 -7.41
C PHE A 56 2.69 0.73 -6.71
N SER A 57 2.74 2.01 -6.33
CA SER A 57 3.85 2.57 -5.58
C SER A 57 3.34 3.31 -4.34
N THR A 58 3.96 3.07 -3.19
CA THR A 58 3.67 3.76 -1.94
C THR A 58 4.95 4.27 -1.27
N GLY A 59 4.78 5.20 -0.33
CA GLY A 59 5.85 5.68 0.54
C GLY A 59 6.20 4.61 1.58
N ILE A 60 7.50 4.40 1.82
CA ILE A 60 7.97 3.40 2.78
C ILE A 60 8.82 4.03 3.88
N THR A 61 8.91 3.32 5.00
CA THR A 61 9.79 3.65 6.12
C THR A 61 10.87 2.59 6.28
N ALA A 62 11.78 2.79 7.24
CA ALA A 62 12.83 1.81 7.54
C ALA A 62 12.31 0.48 8.11
N LEU A 63 11.05 0.43 8.57
CA LEU A 63 10.41 -0.76 9.13
C LEU A 63 9.46 -1.43 8.15
N THR A 64 9.28 -0.85 6.95
CA THR A 64 8.30 -1.34 5.99
C THR A 64 8.77 -2.63 5.32
N GLU A 65 7.91 -3.62 5.35
CA GLU A 65 8.09 -4.94 4.75
C GLU A 65 7.28 -5.07 3.45
N ALA A 66 7.55 -6.12 2.66
CA ALA A 66 6.82 -6.37 1.41
C ALA A 66 5.31 -6.61 1.63
N ILE A 67 4.94 -7.13 2.81
CA ILE A 67 3.54 -7.33 3.21
C ILE A 67 2.82 -5.99 3.34
N ASP A 68 3.44 -5.00 3.97
CA ASP A 68 2.83 -3.68 4.18
C ASP A 68 2.49 -3.01 2.84
N ILE A 69 3.40 -3.08 1.86
CA ILE A 69 3.19 -2.53 0.51
C ILE A 69 2.04 -3.24 -0.19
N TYR A 70 1.95 -4.57 -0.03
CA TYR A 70 0.87 -5.34 -0.61
C TYR A 70 -0.48 -5.02 0.06
N SER A 71 -0.52 -4.90 1.39
CA SER A 71 -1.72 -4.48 2.12
C SER A 71 -2.24 -3.12 1.65
N GLU A 72 -1.37 -2.11 1.56
CA GLU A 72 -1.78 -0.81 1.03
C GLU A 72 -2.27 -0.87 -0.41
N TRP A 73 -1.71 -1.76 -1.24
CA TRP A 73 -2.20 -1.95 -2.60
C TRP A 73 -3.64 -2.51 -2.60
N ILE A 74 -3.94 -3.47 -1.73
CA ILE A 74 -5.30 -4.02 -1.60
C ILE A 74 -6.27 -2.95 -1.08
N ASP A 75 -5.89 -2.23 -0.01
CA ASP A 75 -6.71 -1.17 0.58
C ASP A 75 -7.01 -0.06 -0.43
N GLU A 76 -6.03 0.35 -1.23
CA GLU A 76 -6.21 1.35 -2.29
C GLU A 76 -7.12 0.83 -3.41
N CYS A 77 -6.99 -0.45 -3.79
CA CYS A 77 -7.88 -1.07 -4.77
C CYS A 77 -9.34 -1.10 -4.25
N GLU A 78 -9.54 -1.45 -2.98
CA GLU A 78 -10.84 -1.41 -2.34
C GLU A 78 -11.37 0.03 -2.27
N ARG A 79 -10.56 0.99 -1.83
CA ARG A 79 -10.94 2.41 -1.72
C ARG A 79 -11.43 2.98 -3.06
N VAL A 80 -10.73 2.67 -4.17
CA VAL A 80 -11.14 3.10 -5.51
C VAL A 80 -12.42 2.40 -5.98
N ASN A 81 -12.63 1.16 -5.56
CA ASN A 81 -13.80 0.36 -5.94
C ASN A 81 -15.03 0.62 -5.04
N HIS A 82 -14.85 1.20 -3.85
CA HIS A 82 -15.88 1.43 -2.83
C HIS A 82 -16.19 2.93 -2.58
N LEU A 83 -16.09 3.79 -3.60
CA LEU A 83 -16.28 5.25 -3.53
C LEU A 83 -17.70 5.76 -3.15
N ASP A 84 -18.45 5.09 -2.25
CA ASP A 84 -19.81 5.52 -1.85
C ASP A 84 -20.12 5.54 -0.33
N TYR A 85 -19.22 5.21 0.59
CA TYR A 85 -19.51 5.25 2.04
C TYR A 85 -18.25 5.59 2.86
N ASP A 86 -18.11 6.83 3.36
CA ASP A 86 -17.65 7.21 4.73
C ASP A 86 -17.26 8.73 4.86
N ASP A 87 -18.07 9.67 4.36
CA ASP A 87 -17.89 11.12 4.68
C ASP A 87 -18.86 11.64 5.75
N GLU A 88 -19.70 10.80 6.37
CA GLU A 88 -20.67 11.27 7.37
C GLU A 88 -20.42 10.71 8.78
N ASP A 89 -20.03 11.64 9.66
CA ASP A 89 -20.30 11.69 11.10
C ASP A 89 -19.38 10.93 12.09
N GLN A 90 -18.21 11.52 12.36
CA GLN A 90 -17.56 11.43 13.68
C GLN A 90 -17.26 12.83 14.25
N ASP A 91 -18.30 13.60 14.57
CA ASP A 91 -18.30 14.62 15.64
C ASP A 91 -19.76 15.08 15.77
N GLU A 92 -20.48 14.80 16.86
CA GLU A 92 -20.75 15.81 17.91
C GLU A 92 -21.79 15.21 18.87
N GLY A 93 -21.61 15.36 20.20
CA GLY A 93 -22.76 15.31 21.10
C GLY A 93 -22.66 14.42 22.35
N PHE A 94 -21.79 14.84 23.26
CA PHE A 94 -21.93 14.65 24.71
C PHE A 94 -23.41 14.68 25.20
N VAL A 95 -23.83 13.61 25.89
CA VAL A 95 -25.17 13.38 26.51
C VAL A 95 -25.59 14.43 27.57
N PRO A 96 -26.90 14.68 27.75
CA PRO A 96 -27.51 14.13 28.97
C PRO A 96 -28.95 13.60 28.81
N ARG A 97 -29.20 12.43 29.46
CA ARG A 97 -30.53 11.96 29.88
C ARG A 97 -31.32 13.10 30.56
N LYS A 98 -32.60 13.36 30.19
CA LYS A 98 -33.94 13.49 30.88
C LYS A 98 -34.91 14.09 29.82
N ARG A 99 -36.23 13.86 29.71
CA ARG A 99 -37.30 13.47 30.64
C ARG A 99 -38.53 13.07 29.77
N VAL A 100 -39.34 12.12 30.23
CA VAL A 100 -40.64 11.73 29.63
C VAL A 100 -41.57 12.92 29.44
N SER A 101 -42.31 12.99 28.31
CA SER A 101 -43.66 13.56 28.27
C SER A 101 -44.48 12.93 27.14
N THR A 102 -45.71 12.58 27.48
CA THR A 102 -46.73 11.86 26.70
C THR A 102 -47.40 12.73 25.64
N SER A 103 -48.24 12.12 24.79
CA SER A 103 -49.12 12.69 23.72
C SER A 103 -48.37 13.03 22.42
N GLU A 104 -48.69 12.51 21.24
CA GLU A 104 -50.00 12.38 20.59
C GLU A 104 -50.09 11.10 19.75
N TRP A 105 -51.15 10.33 19.98
CA TRP A 105 -51.79 9.50 18.96
C TRP A 105 -53.17 10.12 18.74
N ASP A 106 -53.35 10.84 17.63
CA ASP A 106 -54.60 10.94 16.87
C ASP A 106 -54.25 11.22 15.40
#